data_AF-A0A6C0JKS8-F1
#
_entry.id   AF-A0A6C0JKS8-F1
#
_cell.length_a   1.000
_cell.length_b   1.000
_cell.length_c   1.000
_cell.angle_alpha   90.00
_cell.angle_beta   90.00
_cell.angle_gamma   90.00
#
_symmetry.space_group_name_H-M   'P 1'
#
loop_
_entity.id
_entity.type
_entity.pdbx_description
1 polymer ?
#
loop_
_entity_poly.entity_id
_entity_poly.type
_entity_poly.pdbx_seq_one_letter_code
_entity_poly.pdbx_strand_id
1 'polypeptide(L)' 'MYVYFLLTAFTFYVVAFMLAVPSLGPVPSPVVKALLFTVIHIALHKVLKRK' A
#
# COMPACT_ATOMS: atom_id res chain seq x y z
N MET A 1 3.44 -11.82 14.40
CA MET A 1 2.21 -11.57 13.62
C MET A 1 1.64 -10.16 13.82
N TYR A 2 1.46 -9.66 15.05
CA TYR A 2 0.93 -8.31 15.29
C TYR A 2 1.72 -7.16 14.63
N VAL A 3 3.05 -7.24 14.63
CA VAL A 3 3.92 -6.25 13.95
C VAL A 3 3.66 -6.21 12.44
N TYR A 4 3.40 -7.35 11.81
CA TYR A 4 3.09 -7.44 10.38
C TYR A 4 1.75 -6.75 10.05
N PHE A 5 0.74 -6.96 10.89
CA PHE A 5 -0.56 -6.28 10.78
C PHE A 5 -0.46 -4.77 11.00
N LEU A 6 0.32 -4.32 11.99
CA LEU A 6 0.56 -2.89 12.22
C LEU A 6 1.29 -2.23 11.05
N LEU A 7 2.34 -2.88 10.52
CA LEU A 7 3.09 -2.37 9.38
C LEU A 7 2.22 -2.29 8.12
N THR A 8 1.31 -3.24 7.97
CA THR A 8 0.29 -3.27 6.91
C THR A 8 -0.71 -2.12 7.04
N ALA A 9 -1.27 -1.92 8.23
CA ALA A 9 -2.21 -0.82 8.48
C ALA A 9 -1.53 0.54 8.30
N PHE A 10 -0.27 0.67 8.72
CA PHE A 10 0.52 1.89 8.56
C PHE A 10 0.79 2.21 7.08
N THR A 11 1.20 1.21 6.30
CA THR A 11 1.42 1.38 4.84
C THR A 11 0.12 1.73 4.11
N PHE A 12 -1.02 1.15 4.52
CA PHE A 12 -2.34 1.55 4.00
C PHE A 12 -2.65 3.02 4.30
N TYR A 13 -2.46 3.44 5.55
CA TYR A 13 -2.76 4.81 5.98
C TYR A 13 -1.93 5.85 5.22
N VAL A 14 -0.61 5.60 5.05
CA VAL A 14 0.28 6.50 4.32
C VAL A 14 -0.12 6.62 2.86
N VAL A 15 -0.45 5.51 2.19
CA VAL A 15 -0.85 5.52 0.77
C VAL A 15 -2.24 6.11 0.57
N ALA A 16 -3.19 5.81 1.46
CA ALA A 16 -4.57 6.26 1.34
C ALA A 16 -4.71 7.76 1.67
N PHE A 17 -4.05 8.24 2.74
CA PHE A 17 -4.33 9.57 3.31
C PHE A 17 -3.17 10.56 3.21
N MET A 18 -1.91 10.12 3.27
CA MET A 18 -0.76 11.06 3.22
C MET A 18 -0.21 11.28 1.81
N LEU A 19 -0.42 10.35 0.88
CA LEU A 19 0.01 10.49 -0.50
C LEU A 19 -1.10 11.11 -1.37
N ALA A 20 -0.81 12.30 -1.88
CA ALA A 20 -1.61 12.94 -2.93
C ALA A 20 -1.29 12.24 -4.26
N VAL A 21 -1.97 11.12 -4.53
CA VAL A 21 -1.79 10.37 -5.78
C VAL A 21 -2.74 10.92 -6.84
N PRO A 22 -2.24 11.47 -7.96
CA PRO A 22 -3.10 11.95 -9.04
C PRO A 22 -3.79 10.78 -9.76
N SER A 23 -4.93 11.06 -10.38
CA SER A 23 -5.55 10.11 -11.31
C SER A 23 -4.64 9.92 -12.54
N LEU A 24 -4.47 8.67 -12.98
CA LEU A 24 -3.67 8.35 -14.16
C LEU A 24 -4.61 8.07 -15.34
N GLY A 25 -4.84 9.09 -16.17
CA GLY A 25 -5.72 8.99 -17.33
C GLY A 25 -7.13 8.52 -16.97
N PRO A 26 -7.61 7.36 -17.47
CA PRO A 26 -8.93 6.82 -17.14
C PRO A 26 -9.01 6.19 -15.74
N VAL A 27 -7.89 6.02 -15.03
CA VAL A 27 -7.87 5.35 -13.73
C VAL A 27 -8.12 6.36 -12.60
N PRO A 28 -9.22 6.21 -11.83
CA PRO A 28 -9.53 7.09 -10.71
C PRO A 28 -8.45 7.03 -9.62
N SER A 29 -8.14 8.17 -8.99
CA SER A 29 -7.16 8.26 -7.90
C SER A 29 -7.33 7.19 -6.80
N PRO A 30 -8.56 6.84 -6.33
CA PRO A 30 -8.74 5.76 -5.35
C PRO A 30 -8.22 4.40 -5.83
N VAL A 31 -8.36 4.10 -7.13
CA VAL A 31 -7.91 2.85 -7.73
C VAL A 31 -6.39 2.82 -7.83
N VAL A 32 -5.77 3.95 -8.21
CA VAL A 32 -4.30 4.07 -8.22
C VAL A 32 -3.72 3.86 -6.83
N LYS A 33 -4.35 4.45 -5.79
CA LYS A 33 -3.96 4.26 -4.38
C LYS A 33 -4.07 2.79 -3.93
N ALA A 34 -5.16 2.11 -4.30
CA ALA A 34 -5.35 0.69 -3.97
C ALA A 34 -4.30 -0.20 -4.63
N LEU A 35 -3.95 0.06 -5.89
CA LEU A 35 -2.88 -0.65 -6.61
C LEU A 35 -1.52 -0.43 -5.93
N LEU A 36 -1.18 0.82 -5.62
CA LEU A 36 0.06 1.17 -4.91
C LEU A 36 0.17 0.44 -3.57
N PHE A 37 -0.90 0.46 -2.78
CA PHE A 37 -0.94 -0.26 -1.50
C PHE A 37 -0.73 -1.76 -1.71
N THR A 38 -1.41 -2.36 -2.68
CA THR A 38 -1.31 -3.81 -2.95
C THR A 38 0.11 -4.21 -3.33
N VAL A 39 0.76 -3.43 -4.21
CA VAL A 39 2.15 -3.67 -4.62
C VAL A 39 3.11 -3.58 -3.43
N ILE A 40 2.99 -2.51 -2.62
CA ILE A 40 3.84 -2.31 -1.44
C ILE A 40 3.61 -3.42 -0.42
N HIS A 41 2.35 -3.77 -0.15
CA HIS A 41 1.99 -4.82 0.80
C HIS A 41 2.54 -6.19 0.40
N ILE A 42 2.43 -6.56 -0.89
CA ILE A 42 2.98 -7.83 -1.39
C ILE A 42 4.52 -7.82 -1.35
N ALA A 43 5.16 -6.71 -1.72
CA ALA A 43 6.62 -6.59 -1.65
C ALA A 43 7.11 -6.74 -0.21
N LEU A 44 6.46 -6.06 0.74
CA LEU A 44 6.72 -6.15 2.16
C LEU A 44 6.50 -7.59 2.67
N HIS A 45 5.42 -8.26 2.24
CA HIS A 45 5.17 -9.67 2.55
C HIS A 45 6.33 -10.56 2.11
N LYS A 46 6.77 -10.41 0.86
CA LYS A 46 7.86 -11.22 0.29
C LYS A 46 9.19 -10.98 0.99
N VAL A 47 9.49 -9.74 1.41
CA VAL A 47 10.70 -9.42 2.16
C VAL A 47 10.66 -10.03 3.57
N LEU A 48 9.54 -9.89 4.28
CA LEU A 48 9.38 -10.45 5.63
C LEU A 48 9.34 -11.97 5.65
N LYS A 49 8.80 -12.62 4.61
CA LYS A 49 8.76 -14.08 4.50
C LYS A 49 10.09 -14.70 4.04
N ARG A 50 11.03 -13.88 3.52
CA ARG A 50 12.39 -14.29 3.14
C ARG A 50 13.38 -14.22 4.30
N LYS A 51 13.03 -13.56 5.41
CA LYS A 51 13.76 -13.63 6.68
C LYS A 51 13.18 -14.76 7.53
#